data_AF-A0A9E4KNY8-F1
#
_entry.id   AF-A0A9E4KNY8-F1
#
_cell.length_a   1.000
_cell.length_b   1.000
_cell.length_c   1.000
_cell.angle_alpha   90.00
_cell.angle_beta   90.00
_cell.angle_gamma   90.00
#
_symmetry.space_group_name_H-M   'P 1'
#
loop_
_entity.id
_entity.type
_entity.pdbx_description
1 polymer ?
#
loop_
_entity_poly.entity_id
_entity_poly.type
_entity_poly.pdbx_seq_one_letter_code
_entity_poly.pdbx_strand_id
1 'polypeptide(L)'
;MKIDGARLWDSLIRMAQLGATERGGVNRQTLTDLDREARDLFISWCREAGCRIRIDPTGNIFARRPGRLGGHRAVLAGSHLDTQPAGGKFDGAYGVLAGLEVVRTLNDRDQVTERPIEVVAWTNEEGCRFAPSMMGSGVFAGQFDPGRVAATTDAEGRRFGAELERIGYRGTDRVSIDEVAAYFELHIEQGPVLEQTGKTIGVVTGAQGQRWFDLIVTGQEAHAGTTPMENRRDALLGAARMSDRPRASARCVRDGGPARRAPELAQHDTRARGLQRGPAAPGGGPALLDAVRAGSRGGGHLLGGGSAREHGRDLAPVSAALRSRLHRCGTPGGRRGRVRCHGDRIRCRARRLPHR
;
A
#
# COMPACT_ATOMS: atom_id res chain seq x y z
N MET A 1 11.41 -0.48 -36.95
CA MET A 1 12.43 -0.65 -35.89
C MET A 1 11.91 -1.65 -34.86
N LYS A 2 12.74 -2.57 -34.36
CA LYS A 2 12.38 -3.58 -33.35
C LYS A 2 13.48 -3.68 -32.29
N ILE A 3 13.10 -3.99 -31.05
CA ILE A 3 14.08 -4.20 -29.97
C ILE A 3 14.88 -5.48 -30.15
N ASP A 4 16.01 -5.62 -29.44
CA ASP A 4 16.65 -6.91 -29.20
C ASP A 4 16.00 -7.59 -27.99
N GLY A 5 15.11 -8.55 -28.26
CA GLY A 5 14.38 -9.27 -27.22
C GLY A 5 15.26 -10.18 -26.37
N ALA A 6 16.34 -10.74 -26.94
CA ALA A 6 17.25 -11.60 -26.20
C ALA A 6 18.08 -10.79 -25.21
N ARG A 7 18.63 -9.65 -25.64
CA ARG A 7 19.38 -8.74 -24.75
C ARG A 7 18.52 -8.20 -23.60
N LEU A 8 17.26 -7.87 -23.87
CA LEU A 8 16.32 -7.47 -22.81
C LEU A 8 16.07 -8.59 -21.81
N TRP A 9 15.81 -9.80 -22.32
CA TRP A 9 15.59 -10.98 -21.47
C TRP A 9 16.81 -11.27 -20.59
N ASP A 10 18.02 -11.27 -21.16
CA ASP A 10 19.25 -11.51 -20.41
C ASP A 10 19.48 -10.44 -19.34
N SER A 11 19.19 -9.18 -19.66
CA SER A 11 19.27 -8.08 -18.69
C SER A 11 18.28 -8.29 -17.54
N LEU A 12 17.05 -8.74 -17.81
CA LEU A 12 16.04 -9.06 -16.79
C LEU A 12 16.50 -10.20 -15.89
N ILE A 13 16.98 -11.30 -16.48
CA ILE A 13 17.44 -12.45 -15.71
C ILE A 13 18.67 -12.11 -14.87
N ARG A 14 19.60 -11.31 -15.40
CA ARG A 14 20.77 -10.83 -14.66
C ARG A 14 20.36 -9.92 -13.49
N MET A 15 19.43 -9.00 -13.72
CA MET A 15 18.89 -8.15 -12.66
C MET A 15 18.14 -8.96 -11.59
N ALA A 16 17.44 -10.03 -11.98
CA ALA A 16 16.71 -10.90 -11.05
C ALA A 16 17.61 -11.74 -10.15
N GLN A 17 18.91 -11.87 -10.45
CA GLN A 17 19.86 -12.55 -9.57
C GLN A 17 20.11 -11.75 -8.28
N LEU A 18 19.96 -10.43 -8.33
CA LEU A 18 20.14 -9.53 -7.19
C LEU A 18 18.89 -9.59 -6.30
N GLY A 19 18.96 -10.39 -5.25
CA GLY A 19 17.84 -10.69 -4.36
C GLY A 19 17.07 -11.96 -4.74
N ALA A 20 17.64 -12.84 -5.56
CA ALA A 20 17.01 -14.11 -5.90
C ALA A 20 16.65 -14.93 -4.64
N THR A 21 15.45 -15.50 -4.65
CA THR A 21 14.94 -16.35 -3.57
C THR A 21 14.89 -17.82 -4.00
N GLU A 22 14.88 -18.75 -3.04
CA GLU A 22 14.78 -20.20 -3.31
C GLU A 22 13.54 -20.58 -4.13
N ARG A 23 12.46 -19.81 -4.03
CA ARG A 23 11.22 -20.03 -4.80
C ARG A 23 11.24 -19.40 -6.20
N GLY A 24 12.39 -18.88 -6.63
CA GLY A 24 12.56 -18.27 -7.95
C GLY A 24 11.98 -16.86 -8.09
N GLY A 25 11.60 -16.21 -6.98
CA GLY A 25 11.23 -14.78 -6.93
C GLY A 25 12.42 -13.88 -6.58
N VAL A 26 12.14 -12.62 -6.29
CA VAL A 26 13.13 -11.59 -5.90
C VAL A 26 12.68 -10.90 -4.62
N ASN A 27 13.59 -10.79 -3.65
CA ASN A 27 13.45 -9.97 -2.44
C ASN A 27 14.56 -8.92 -2.45
N ARG A 28 14.25 -7.78 -3.04
CA ARG A 28 15.13 -6.62 -3.15
C ARG A 28 14.38 -5.38 -2.71
N GLN A 29 14.08 -5.34 -1.43
CA GLN A 29 13.38 -4.19 -0.83
C GLN A 29 14.21 -2.92 -0.98
N THR A 30 13.52 -1.79 -1.11
CA THR A 30 14.14 -0.48 -1.34
C THR A 30 15.25 -0.17 -0.32
N LEU A 31 16.32 0.47 -0.79
CA LEU A 31 17.45 0.98 0.00
C LEU A 31 18.21 -0.08 0.81
N THR A 32 18.01 -1.36 0.51
CA THR A 32 18.89 -2.43 0.98
C THR A 32 20.18 -2.44 0.16
N ASP A 33 21.18 -3.21 0.59
CA ASP A 33 22.41 -3.38 -0.20
C ASP A 33 22.14 -4.08 -1.55
N LEU A 34 21.14 -4.96 -1.60
CA LEU A 34 20.70 -5.57 -2.86
C LEU A 34 20.05 -4.56 -3.80
N ASP A 35 19.27 -3.60 -3.29
CA ASP A 35 18.73 -2.50 -4.10
C ASP A 35 19.87 -1.61 -4.61
N ARG A 36 20.85 -1.30 -3.76
CA ARG A 36 22.06 -0.58 -4.17
C ARG A 36 22.78 -1.30 -5.32
N GLU A 37 23.05 -2.59 -5.19
CA GLU A 37 23.72 -3.38 -6.24
C GLU A 37 22.94 -3.37 -7.56
N ALA A 38 21.61 -3.43 -7.50
CA ALA A 38 20.75 -3.36 -8.69
C ALA A 38 20.79 -1.97 -9.35
N ARG A 39 20.79 -0.90 -8.55
CA ARG A 39 20.93 0.46 -9.04
C ARG A 39 22.31 0.71 -9.65
N ASP A 40 23.37 0.19 -9.03
CA ASP A 40 24.74 0.29 -9.54
C ASP A 40 24.86 -0.42 -10.90
N LEU A 41 24.30 -1.63 -11.01
CA LEU A 41 24.25 -2.39 -12.26
C LEU A 41 23.44 -1.69 -13.35
N PHE A 42 22.27 -1.14 -13.01
CA PHE A 42 21.47 -0.35 -13.95
C PHE A 42 22.24 0.88 -14.45
N ILE A 43 22.87 1.62 -13.53
CA ILE A 43 23.68 2.80 -13.87
C ILE A 43 24.86 2.42 -14.78
N SER A 44 25.53 1.29 -14.53
CA SER A 44 26.64 0.85 -15.37
C SER A 44 26.17 0.60 -16.81
N TRP A 45 25.06 -0.13 -16.97
CA TRP A 45 24.47 -0.39 -18.28
C TRP A 45 23.99 0.87 -19.00
N CYS A 46 23.44 1.84 -18.27
CA CYS A 46 23.06 3.12 -18.85
C CYS A 46 24.28 3.92 -19.32
N ARG A 47 25.37 3.94 -18.54
CA ARG A 47 26.62 4.61 -18.92
C ARG A 47 27.27 3.94 -20.14
N GLU A 48 27.27 2.62 -20.20
CA GLU A 48 27.71 1.85 -21.37
C GLU A 48 26.90 2.21 -22.62
N ALA A 49 25.59 2.46 -22.45
CA ALA A 49 24.72 2.93 -23.53
C ALA A 49 24.85 4.45 -23.81
N GLY A 50 25.84 5.14 -23.23
CA GLY A 50 26.11 6.56 -23.48
C GLY A 50 25.16 7.53 -22.76
N CYS A 51 24.38 7.07 -21.78
CA CYS A 51 23.50 7.95 -21.02
C CYS A 51 24.27 8.77 -19.98
N ARG A 52 23.83 10.04 -19.79
CA ARG A 52 24.20 10.85 -18.64
C ARG A 52 23.28 10.52 -17.47
N ILE A 53 23.86 10.31 -16.28
CA ILE A 53 23.11 9.94 -15.08
C ILE A 53 22.88 11.17 -14.20
N ARG A 54 21.65 11.33 -13.72
CA ARG A 54 21.27 12.25 -12.65
C ARG A 54 20.59 11.48 -11.53
N ILE A 55 20.83 11.87 -10.29
CA ILE A 55 20.17 11.29 -9.12
C ILE A 55 19.61 12.43 -8.28
N ASP A 56 18.30 12.40 -8.02
CA ASP A 56 17.63 13.42 -7.23
C ASP A 56 17.76 13.18 -5.71
N PRO A 57 17.34 14.12 -4.85
CA PRO A 57 17.42 13.97 -3.40
C PRO A 57 16.57 12.82 -2.81
N THR A 58 15.65 12.25 -3.58
CA THR A 58 14.82 11.09 -3.19
C THR A 58 15.42 9.78 -3.72
N GLY A 59 16.57 9.84 -4.39
CA GLY A 59 17.28 8.69 -4.95
C GLY A 59 16.70 8.17 -6.26
N ASN A 60 15.79 8.90 -6.90
CA ASN A 60 15.35 8.54 -8.25
C ASN A 60 16.52 8.67 -9.23
N ILE A 61 16.66 7.70 -10.11
CA ILE A 61 17.76 7.65 -11.09
C ILE A 61 17.21 8.03 -12.45
N PHE A 62 17.82 9.00 -13.11
CA PHE A 62 17.47 9.45 -14.46
C PHE A 62 18.66 9.23 -15.39
N ALA A 63 18.51 8.34 -16.37
CA ALA A 63 19.50 8.06 -17.39
C ALA A 63 19.12 8.73 -18.72
N ARG A 64 19.74 9.86 -19.02
CA ARG A 64 19.45 10.70 -20.19
C ARG A 64 20.27 10.32 -21.41
N ARG A 65 19.59 9.90 -22.47
CA ARG A 65 20.11 9.86 -23.83
C ARG A 65 19.83 11.22 -24.51
N PRO A 66 20.86 11.91 -25.05
CA PRO A 66 20.65 13.19 -25.71
C PRO A 66 19.77 13.06 -26.98
N GLY A 67 19.00 14.10 -27.28
CA GLY A 67 18.32 14.28 -28.56
C GLY A 67 19.01 15.34 -29.41
N ARG A 68 18.53 15.54 -30.64
CA ARG A 68 19.03 16.55 -31.57
C ARG A 68 18.86 17.97 -31.04
N LEU A 69 17.72 18.24 -30.39
CA LEU A 69 17.41 19.57 -29.87
C LEU A 69 17.87 19.67 -28.40
N GLY A 70 18.96 20.41 -28.16
CA GLY A 70 19.47 20.66 -26.82
C GLY A 70 18.50 21.45 -25.94
N GLY A 71 18.38 21.08 -24.65
CA GLY A 71 17.55 21.82 -23.68
C GLY A 71 16.04 21.55 -23.75
N HIS A 72 15.57 20.67 -24.64
CA HIS A 72 14.13 20.35 -24.72
C HIS A 72 13.68 19.38 -23.63
N ARG A 73 12.37 19.45 -23.32
CA ARG A 73 11.67 18.49 -22.45
C ARG A 73 11.84 17.06 -22.97
N ALA A 74 12.18 16.14 -22.06
CA ALA A 74 12.48 14.75 -22.33
C ALA A 74 11.22 13.89 -22.42
N VAL A 75 11.28 12.81 -23.20
CA VAL A 75 10.31 11.72 -23.11
C VAL A 75 10.85 10.73 -22.09
N LEU A 76 10.14 10.55 -20.99
CA LEU A 76 10.53 9.62 -19.94
C LEU A 76 9.94 8.23 -20.23
N ALA A 77 10.71 7.21 -19.94
CA ALA A 77 10.25 5.83 -19.86
C ALA A 77 10.85 5.16 -18.63
N GLY A 78 10.09 4.38 -17.88
CA GLY A 78 10.64 3.78 -16.67
C GLY A 78 9.62 3.11 -15.80
N SER A 79 10.06 2.76 -14.59
CA SER A 79 9.26 2.14 -13.53
C SER A 79 10.11 2.08 -12.25
N HIS A 80 10.13 0.98 -11.49
CA HIS A 80 10.91 0.81 -10.27
C HIS A 80 11.84 -0.41 -10.32
N LEU A 81 12.83 -0.45 -9.42
CA LEU A 81 13.76 -1.58 -9.25
C LEU A 81 13.58 -2.32 -7.92
N ASP A 82 12.94 -1.70 -6.92
CA ASP A 82 12.63 -2.38 -5.66
C ASP A 82 11.47 -3.36 -5.82
N THR A 83 11.41 -4.36 -4.93
CA THR A 83 10.38 -5.40 -4.95
C THR A 83 9.72 -5.56 -3.58
N GLN A 84 8.52 -6.14 -3.56
CA GLN A 84 8.00 -6.80 -2.37
C GLN A 84 8.96 -7.88 -1.82
N PRO A 85 8.85 -8.28 -0.54
CA PRO A 85 9.61 -9.39 0.04
C PRO A 85 9.40 -10.74 -0.67
N ALA A 86 8.24 -10.94 -1.28
CA ALA A 86 7.89 -12.11 -2.09
C ALA A 86 7.64 -11.71 -3.56
N GLY A 87 8.44 -10.77 -4.07
CA GLY A 87 8.28 -10.20 -5.40
C GLY A 87 8.61 -11.17 -6.53
N GLY A 88 8.04 -10.88 -7.71
CA GLY A 88 8.40 -11.54 -8.96
C GLY A 88 9.69 -10.98 -9.57
N LYS A 89 10.12 -11.56 -10.70
CA LYS A 89 11.30 -11.09 -11.45
C LYS A 89 11.03 -9.85 -12.32
N PHE A 90 9.75 -9.57 -12.61
CA PHE A 90 9.35 -8.67 -13.70
C PHE A 90 8.64 -7.40 -13.23
N ASP A 91 8.03 -7.44 -12.04
CA ASP A 91 7.35 -6.30 -11.43
C ASP A 91 8.33 -5.12 -11.27
N GLY A 92 7.98 -3.96 -11.82
CA GLY A 92 8.86 -2.79 -11.95
C GLY A 92 10.04 -2.94 -12.91
N ALA A 93 10.93 -3.90 -12.64
CA ALA A 93 12.21 -4.05 -13.32
C ALA A 93 12.05 -4.22 -14.85
N TYR A 94 10.94 -4.80 -15.31
CA TYR A 94 10.61 -4.89 -16.73
C TYR A 94 10.50 -3.50 -17.38
N GLY A 95 9.79 -2.56 -16.77
CA GLY A 95 9.61 -1.21 -17.32
C GLY A 95 10.92 -0.43 -17.41
N VAL A 96 11.75 -0.52 -16.36
CA VAL A 96 13.07 0.13 -16.32
C VAL A 96 13.99 -0.43 -17.41
N LEU A 97 14.10 -1.76 -17.51
CA LEU A 97 15.02 -2.40 -18.46
C LEU A 97 14.50 -2.36 -19.90
N ALA A 98 13.19 -2.31 -20.12
CA ALA A 98 12.61 -2.04 -21.42
C ALA A 98 12.93 -0.61 -21.89
N GLY A 99 12.88 0.38 -21.00
CA GLY A 99 13.33 1.75 -21.30
C GLY A 99 14.80 1.81 -21.72
N LEU A 100 15.68 1.08 -21.02
CA LEU A 100 17.08 0.94 -21.40
C LEU A 100 17.25 0.23 -22.75
N GLU A 101 16.48 -0.82 -23.02
CA GLU A 101 16.54 -1.52 -24.29
C GLU A 101 16.11 -0.63 -25.46
N VAL A 102 15.15 0.28 -25.27
CA VAL A 102 14.81 1.31 -26.26
C VAL A 102 16.02 2.19 -26.57
N VAL A 103 16.75 2.66 -25.55
CA VAL A 103 17.98 3.44 -25.74
C VAL A 103 19.02 2.65 -26.52
N ARG A 104 19.31 1.41 -26.13
CA ARG A 104 20.29 0.54 -26.81
C ARG A 104 19.89 0.29 -28.27
N THR A 105 18.62 -0.03 -28.51
CA THR A 105 18.03 -0.23 -29.84
C THR A 105 18.17 0.98 -30.76
N LEU A 106 18.02 2.20 -30.22
CA LEU A 106 18.22 3.44 -30.96
C LEU A 106 19.70 3.67 -31.28
N ASN A 107 20.59 3.36 -30.34
CA ASN A 107 22.04 3.45 -30.54
C ASN A 107 22.53 2.45 -31.59
N ASP A 108 22.11 1.18 -31.53
CA ASP A 108 22.48 0.14 -32.51
C ASP A 108 22.06 0.47 -33.95
N ARG A 109 21.15 1.43 -34.13
CA ARG A 109 20.62 1.87 -35.42
C ARG A 109 20.99 3.30 -35.77
N ASP A 110 21.90 3.90 -35.01
CA ASP A 110 22.35 5.29 -35.15
C ASP A 110 21.18 6.29 -35.26
N GLN A 111 20.07 6.01 -34.57
CA GLN A 111 18.86 6.83 -34.63
C GLN A 111 18.94 7.98 -33.65
N VAL A 112 18.90 9.21 -34.16
CA VAL A 112 18.84 10.42 -33.33
C VAL A 112 17.38 10.87 -33.21
N THR A 113 16.91 11.03 -31.98
CA THR A 113 15.56 11.54 -31.70
C THR A 113 15.57 13.05 -31.57
N GLU A 114 14.48 13.73 -31.90
CA GLU A 114 14.36 15.19 -31.72
C GLU A 114 14.54 15.59 -30.25
N ARG A 115 13.80 14.90 -29.37
CA ARG A 115 13.84 15.10 -27.92
C ARG A 115 14.79 14.10 -27.26
N PRO A 116 15.38 14.46 -26.12
CA PRO A 116 16.07 13.49 -25.29
C PRO A 116 15.10 12.45 -24.75
N ILE A 117 15.62 11.25 -24.50
CA ILE A 117 14.91 10.17 -23.81
C ILE A 117 15.55 10.00 -22.45
N GLU A 118 14.75 9.88 -21.39
CA GLU A 118 15.23 9.59 -20.04
C GLU A 118 14.63 8.29 -19.54
N VAL A 119 15.51 7.34 -19.20
CA VAL A 119 15.10 6.13 -18.50
C VAL A 119 15.09 6.42 -17.01
N VAL A 120 13.95 6.23 -16.34
CA VAL A 120 13.81 6.52 -14.91
C VAL A 120 13.61 5.25 -14.09
N ALA A 121 14.29 5.18 -12.94
CA ALA A 121 14.02 4.21 -11.89
C ALA A 121 13.56 4.96 -10.63
N TRP A 122 12.27 4.83 -10.31
CA TRP A 122 11.63 5.43 -9.14
C TRP A 122 12.01 4.68 -7.86
N THR A 123 12.21 5.44 -6.78
CA THR A 123 12.57 4.86 -5.48
C THR A 123 11.34 4.54 -4.64
N ASN A 124 11.30 3.31 -4.09
CA ASN A 124 10.30 2.84 -3.15
C ASN A 124 8.89 2.95 -3.72
N GLU A 125 8.69 2.32 -4.88
CA GLU A 125 7.36 2.22 -5.48
C GLU A 125 6.50 1.28 -4.65
N GLU A 126 7.03 0.14 -4.23
CA GLU A 126 6.27 -0.94 -3.59
C GLU A 126 5.76 -0.57 -2.19
N GLY A 127 6.44 0.37 -1.53
CA GLY A 127 6.07 0.87 -0.20
C GLY A 127 6.16 -0.17 0.92
N CYS A 128 6.84 -1.29 0.69
CA CYS A 128 6.83 -2.45 1.59
C CYS A 128 7.73 -2.26 2.82
N ARG A 129 8.90 -1.63 2.63
CA ARG A 129 9.84 -1.30 3.71
C ARG A 129 9.54 0.06 4.34
N PHE A 130 9.21 1.05 3.50
CA PHE A 130 8.82 2.39 3.93
C PHE A 130 7.46 2.73 3.33
N ALA A 131 6.46 3.04 4.16
CA ALA A 131 5.12 3.39 3.69
C ALA A 131 4.91 4.92 3.64
N PRO A 132 4.13 5.46 2.68
CA PRO A 132 3.37 4.74 1.64
C PRO A 132 4.21 4.31 0.43
N SER A 133 3.56 3.60 -0.51
CA SER A 133 4.05 3.33 -1.86
C SER A 133 4.32 4.60 -2.67
N MET A 134 5.03 4.44 -3.78
CA MET A 134 5.26 5.46 -4.82
C MET A 134 5.97 6.73 -4.28
N MET A 135 6.89 6.58 -3.31
CA MET A 135 7.50 7.74 -2.66
C MET A 135 8.31 8.61 -3.63
N GLY A 136 9.19 7.99 -4.40
CA GLY A 136 10.08 8.68 -5.34
C GLY A 136 9.32 9.47 -6.39
N SER A 137 8.35 8.83 -7.04
CA SER A 137 7.49 9.46 -8.05
C SER A 137 6.50 10.46 -7.44
N GLY A 138 6.00 10.19 -6.22
CA GLY A 138 5.12 11.11 -5.50
C GLY A 138 5.82 12.41 -5.11
N VAL A 139 7.09 12.37 -4.70
CA VAL A 139 7.89 13.58 -4.50
C VAL A 139 8.13 14.30 -5.83
N PHE A 140 8.52 13.57 -6.88
CA PHE A 140 8.77 14.13 -8.20
C PHE A 140 7.54 14.86 -8.78
N ALA A 141 6.34 14.30 -8.58
CA ALA A 141 5.08 14.88 -9.03
C ALA A 141 4.50 15.93 -8.06
N GLY A 142 5.24 16.33 -7.01
CA GLY A 142 4.80 17.32 -6.02
C GLY A 142 3.65 16.86 -5.13
N GLN A 143 3.35 15.56 -5.09
CA GLN A 143 2.28 14.97 -4.28
C GLN A 143 2.74 14.68 -2.85
N PHE A 144 4.03 14.43 -2.65
CA PHE A 144 4.62 14.18 -1.33
C PHE A 144 5.65 15.24 -0.95
N ASP A 145 5.67 15.59 0.34
CA ASP A 145 6.68 16.47 0.92
C ASP A 145 8.03 15.73 1.06
N PRO A 146 9.11 16.24 0.43
CA PRO A 146 10.42 15.58 0.48
C PRO A 146 10.97 15.42 1.90
N GLY A 147 10.75 16.40 2.78
CA GLY A 147 11.22 16.35 4.16
C GLY A 147 10.55 15.23 4.96
N ARG A 148 9.25 15.06 4.77
CA ARG A 148 8.47 13.98 5.37
C ARG A 148 8.87 12.62 4.82
N VAL A 149 9.06 12.50 3.50
CA VAL A 149 9.54 11.25 2.89
C VAL A 149 10.88 10.86 3.49
N ALA A 150 11.86 11.78 3.53
CA ALA A 150 13.17 11.54 4.12
C ALA A 150 13.12 11.14 5.60
N ALA A 151 12.13 11.62 6.36
CA ALA A 151 11.93 11.31 7.77
C ALA A 151 11.17 9.99 8.03
N THR A 152 10.62 9.33 6.99
CA THR A 152 9.86 8.07 7.15
C THR A 152 10.77 6.97 7.70
N THR A 153 10.25 6.17 8.64
CA THR A 153 10.99 5.07 9.25
C THR A 153 10.48 3.71 8.80
N ASP A 154 11.38 2.74 8.63
CA ASP A 154 11.03 1.33 8.49
C ASP A 154 10.67 0.70 9.85
N ALA A 155 10.31 -0.60 9.84
CA ALA A 155 9.93 -1.34 11.04
C ALA A 155 11.05 -1.43 12.09
N GLU A 156 12.31 -1.31 11.67
CA GLU A 156 13.48 -1.28 12.54
C GLU A 156 13.88 0.13 12.98
N GLY A 157 13.12 1.16 12.58
CA GLY A 157 13.37 2.55 12.96
C GLY A 157 14.45 3.27 12.15
N ARG A 158 14.95 2.68 11.06
CA ARG A 158 15.89 3.38 10.16
C ARG A 158 15.12 4.39 9.32
N ARG A 159 15.72 5.56 9.07
CA ARG A 159 15.09 6.65 8.31
C ARG A 159 15.40 6.53 6.82
N PHE A 160 14.41 6.76 5.96
CA PHE A 160 14.53 6.70 4.50
C PHE A 160 15.68 7.54 3.96
N GLY A 161 15.79 8.81 4.40
CA GLY A 161 16.87 9.70 3.98
C GLY A 161 18.25 9.23 4.44
N ALA A 162 18.34 8.61 5.61
CA ALA A 162 19.60 8.06 6.12
C ALA A 162 20.01 6.80 5.36
N GLU A 163 19.05 5.97 4.93
CA GLU A 163 19.33 4.81 4.09
C GLU A 163 19.78 5.22 2.68
N LEU A 164 19.21 6.29 2.11
CA LEU A 164 19.71 6.89 0.86
C LEU A 164 21.17 7.35 0.98
N GLU A 165 21.53 8.01 2.09
CA GLU A 165 22.93 8.38 2.37
C GLU A 165 23.81 7.15 2.51
N ARG A 166 23.35 6.14 3.26
CA ARG A 166 24.08 4.89 3.52
C ARG A 166 24.45 4.15 2.24
N ILE A 167 23.52 4.10 1.27
CA ILE A 167 23.77 3.42 -0.02
C ILE A 167 24.42 4.34 -1.07
N GLY A 168 24.60 5.64 -0.79
CA GLY A 168 25.20 6.60 -1.72
C GLY A 168 24.25 7.15 -2.78
N TYR A 169 22.93 7.05 -2.58
CA TYR A 169 21.89 7.49 -3.53
C TYR A 169 21.12 8.73 -3.07
N ARG A 170 21.55 9.42 -2.01
CA ARG A 170 21.03 10.76 -1.72
C ARG A 170 21.65 11.77 -2.68
N GLY A 171 21.08 11.83 -3.87
CA GLY A 171 21.57 12.68 -4.94
C GLY A 171 21.35 14.17 -4.69
N THR A 172 21.97 14.98 -5.52
CA THR A 172 21.91 16.45 -5.45
C THR A 172 21.34 17.08 -6.71
N ASP A 173 21.07 16.28 -7.75
CA ASP A 173 20.56 16.79 -9.00
C ASP A 173 19.13 17.29 -8.83
N ARG A 174 18.81 18.40 -9.49
CA ARG A 174 17.44 18.88 -9.59
C ARG A 174 16.85 18.38 -10.89
N VAL A 175 15.75 17.65 -10.79
CA VAL A 175 14.95 17.22 -11.93
C VAL A 175 13.52 17.66 -11.68
N SER A 176 12.97 18.44 -12.61
CA SER A 176 11.59 18.97 -12.52
C SER A 176 10.64 18.24 -13.46
N ILE A 177 9.38 18.12 -13.05
CA ILE A 177 8.29 17.70 -13.93
C ILE A 177 8.15 18.61 -15.16
N ASP A 178 8.58 19.88 -15.08
CA ASP A 178 8.58 20.82 -16.20
C ASP A 178 9.58 20.44 -17.31
N GLU A 179 10.53 19.56 -17.00
CA GLU A 179 11.46 18.99 -17.98
C GLU A 179 10.85 17.79 -18.73
N VAL A 180 9.61 17.38 -18.43
CA VAL A 180 8.96 16.19 -19.01
C VAL A 180 7.98 16.59 -20.12
N ALA A 181 8.15 15.97 -21.29
CA ALA A 181 7.24 16.11 -22.43
C ALA A 181 6.13 15.05 -22.41
N ALA A 182 6.50 13.82 -22.04
CA ALA A 182 5.61 12.67 -21.91
C ALA A 182 6.28 11.62 -21.00
N TYR A 183 5.47 10.75 -20.39
CA TYR A 183 5.91 9.61 -19.60
C TYR A 183 5.22 8.34 -20.08
N PHE A 184 5.99 7.28 -20.31
CA PHE A 184 5.49 5.97 -20.67
C PHE A 184 6.03 4.92 -19.69
N GLU A 185 5.13 4.11 -19.14
CA GLU A 185 5.50 3.00 -18.27
C GLU A 185 5.01 1.70 -18.90
N LEU A 186 5.95 0.79 -19.14
CA LEU A 186 5.66 -0.57 -19.56
C LEU A 186 5.65 -1.44 -18.31
N HIS A 187 4.56 -2.19 -18.12
CA HIS A 187 4.40 -3.01 -16.93
C HIS A 187 3.72 -4.33 -17.28
N ILE A 188 3.95 -5.35 -16.45
CA ILE A 188 3.13 -6.56 -16.49
C ILE A 188 1.72 -6.23 -15.99
N GLU A 189 0.72 -6.99 -16.42
CA GLU A 189 -0.68 -6.72 -16.06
C GLU A 189 -0.94 -6.83 -14.54
N GLN A 190 -0.20 -7.71 -13.85
CA GLN A 190 -0.47 -8.15 -12.46
C GLN A 190 -1.87 -8.78 -12.27
N GLY A 191 -2.58 -9.04 -13.37
CA GLY A 191 -3.88 -9.69 -13.45
C GLY A 191 -3.92 -10.69 -14.61
N PRO A 192 -5.05 -11.41 -14.76
CA PRO A 192 -5.15 -12.50 -15.73
C PRO A 192 -5.88 -12.13 -17.04
N VAL A 193 -6.30 -10.88 -17.23
CA VAL A 193 -7.23 -10.49 -18.31
C VAL A 193 -6.59 -10.63 -19.69
N LEU A 194 -5.36 -10.16 -19.89
CA LEU A 194 -4.65 -10.26 -21.17
C LEU A 194 -4.40 -11.72 -21.56
N GLU A 195 -3.99 -12.56 -20.59
CA GLU A 195 -3.83 -14.00 -20.79
C GLU A 195 -5.15 -14.66 -21.17
N GLN A 196 -6.21 -14.44 -20.39
CA GLN A 196 -7.53 -15.03 -20.62
C GLN A 196 -8.18 -14.56 -21.94
N THR A 197 -7.87 -13.35 -22.39
CA THR A 197 -8.40 -12.80 -23.64
C THR A 197 -7.48 -13.03 -24.84
N GLY A 198 -6.33 -13.70 -24.65
CA GLY A 198 -5.35 -13.96 -25.70
C GLY A 198 -4.76 -12.68 -26.31
N LYS A 199 -4.68 -11.59 -25.53
CA LYS A 199 -4.14 -10.30 -25.98
C LYS A 199 -2.71 -10.14 -25.49
N THR A 200 -1.81 -9.75 -26.39
CA THR A 200 -0.40 -9.53 -26.05
C THR A 200 -0.16 -8.20 -25.33
N ILE A 201 -0.89 -7.14 -25.72
CA ILE A 201 -0.67 -5.77 -25.23
C ILE A 201 -2.01 -5.17 -24.76
N GLY A 202 -2.01 -4.63 -23.54
CA GLY A 202 -3.10 -3.80 -23.01
C GLY A 202 -2.74 -2.32 -23.10
N VAL A 203 -3.62 -1.52 -23.69
CA VAL A 203 -3.51 -0.05 -23.65
C VAL A 203 -4.24 0.43 -22.40
N VAL A 204 -3.49 0.80 -21.37
CA VAL A 204 -4.02 1.22 -20.07
C VAL A 204 -4.68 2.60 -20.20
N THR A 205 -5.96 2.70 -19.85
CA THR A 205 -6.73 3.96 -19.93
C THR A 205 -6.89 4.66 -18.58
N GLY A 206 -6.55 3.98 -17.49
CA GLY A 206 -6.59 4.53 -16.13
C GLY A 206 -6.11 3.53 -15.09
N ALA A 207 -5.86 4.04 -13.88
CA ALA A 207 -5.50 3.25 -12.71
C ALA A 207 -6.58 3.37 -11.62
N GLN A 208 -6.80 2.31 -10.86
CA GLN A 208 -7.79 2.31 -9.78
C GLN A 208 -7.32 3.19 -8.61
N GLY A 209 -8.24 3.95 -8.02
CA GLY A 209 -7.97 4.68 -6.80
C GLY A 209 -7.81 3.74 -5.60
N GLN A 210 -6.78 3.94 -4.80
CA GLN A 210 -6.46 3.08 -3.66
C GLN A 210 -6.72 3.82 -2.33
N ARG A 211 -7.22 3.09 -1.32
CA ARG A 211 -7.36 3.59 0.05
C ARG A 211 -6.86 2.55 1.03
N TRP A 212 -5.86 2.95 1.81
CA TRP A 212 -5.18 2.09 2.77
C TRP A 212 -5.58 2.54 4.18
N PHE A 213 -5.82 1.58 5.07
CA PHE A 213 -6.28 1.84 6.43
C PHE A 213 -5.45 1.04 7.43
N ASP A 214 -4.91 1.72 8.43
CA ASP A 214 -4.36 1.08 9.63
C ASP A 214 -5.44 1.03 10.71
N LEU A 215 -5.82 -0.18 11.11
CA LEU A 215 -6.84 -0.41 12.13
C LEU A 215 -6.19 -0.96 13.40
N ILE A 216 -6.35 -0.25 14.51
CA ILE A 216 -5.94 -0.71 15.85
C ILE A 216 -7.19 -1.20 16.57
N VAL A 217 -7.20 -2.50 16.90
CA VAL A 217 -8.28 -3.13 17.66
C VAL A 217 -7.79 -3.37 19.08
N THR A 218 -8.33 -2.62 20.04
CA THR A 218 -7.94 -2.74 21.44
C THR A 218 -8.97 -3.58 22.20
N GLY A 219 -8.49 -4.68 22.76
CA GLY A 219 -9.25 -5.56 23.64
C GLY A 219 -8.85 -5.40 25.10
N GLN A 220 -9.06 -6.44 25.88
CA GLN A 220 -8.60 -6.56 27.26
C GLN A 220 -7.86 -7.89 27.42
N GLU A 221 -6.62 -7.82 27.90
CA GLU A 221 -5.85 -9.02 28.25
C GLU A 221 -6.50 -9.71 29.45
N ALA A 222 -6.65 -11.03 29.37
CA ALA A 222 -7.26 -11.84 30.43
C ALA A 222 -6.76 -13.29 30.35
N HIS A 223 -6.87 -14.04 31.44
CA HIS A 223 -6.44 -15.44 31.45
C HIS A 223 -7.35 -16.31 30.57
N ALA A 224 -6.75 -17.01 29.60
CA ALA A 224 -7.49 -17.74 28.56
C ALA A 224 -8.37 -18.89 29.07
N GLY A 225 -8.05 -19.47 30.23
CA GLY A 225 -8.81 -20.58 30.81
C GLY A 225 -9.90 -20.16 31.80
N THR A 226 -9.67 -19.09 32.56
CA THR A 226 -10.51 -18.74 33.73
C THR A 226 -11.41 -17.54 33.48
N THR A 227 -11.23 -16.85 32.35
CA THR A 227 -12.12 -15.74 31.96
C THR A 227 -13.35 -16.29 31.24
N PRO A 228 -14.56 -16.15 31.81
CA PRO A 228 -15.80 -16.56 31.15
C PRO A 228 -15.95 -15.89 29.78
N MET A 229 -16.56 -16.57 28.82
CA MET A 229 -16.61 -16.13 27.41
C MET A 229 -17.32 -14.79 27.24
N GLU A 230 -18.40 -14.58 27.99
CA GLU A 230 -19.21 -13.37 28.05
C GLU A 230 -18.46 -12.14 28.57
N ASN A 231 -17.36 -12.35 29.32
CA ASN A 231 -16.56 -11.28 29.90
C ASN A 231 -15.35 -10.91 29.04
N ARG A 232 -15.11 -11.61 27.93
CA ARG A 232 -13.95 -11.37 27.08
C ARG A 232 -14.15 -10.15 26.18
N ARG A 233 -13.14 -9.29 26.13
CA ARG A 233 -12.98 -8.26 25.10
C ARG A 233 -11.82 -8.67 24.20
N ASP A 234 -12.06 -9.68 23.38
CA ASP A 234 -11.04 -10.31 22.54
C ASP A 234 -10.81 -9.49 21.25
N ALA A 235 -9.65 -8.84 21.17
CA ALA A 235 -9.26 -8.04 20.00
C ALA A 235 -9.09 -8.89 18.74
N LEU A 236 -8.59 -10.12 18.87
CA LEU A 236 -8.38 -11.03 17.74
C LEU A 236 -9.72 -11.50 17.18
N LEU A 237 -10.68 -11.82 18.05
CA LEU A 237 -12.04 -12.15 17.63
C LEU A 237 -12.71 -10.95 16.95
N GLY A 238 -12.52 -9.73 17.48
CA GLY A 238 -12.98 -8.50 16.85
C GLY A 238 -12.41 -8.31 15.45
N ALA A 239 -11.08 -8.47 15.30
CA ALA A 239 -10.39 -8.40 14.01
C ALA A 239 -10.88 -9.47 13.03
N ALA A 240 -11.04 -10.73 13.47
CA ALA A 240 -11.53 -11.82 12.64
C ALA A 240 -12.94 -11.51 12.07
N ARG A 241 -13.83 -10.94 12.88
CA ARG A 241 -15.17 -10.54 12.43
C ARG A 241 -15.15 -9.39 11.43
N MET A 242 -14.19 -8.47 11.56
CA MET A 242 -13.99 -7.41 10.55
C MET A 242 -13.48 -7.98 9.23
N SER A 243 -12.59 -8.97 9.27
CA SER A 243 -12.04 -9.64 8.08
C SER A 243 -13.03 -10.55 7.35
N ASP A 244 -14.08 -11.04 8.02
CA ASP A 244 -15.12 -11.87 7.41
C ASP A 244 -16.19 -11.05 6.66
N ARG A 245 -16.46 -9.82 7.13
CA ARG A 245 -17.44 -8.90 6.54
C ARG A 245 -17.07 -8.14 5.23
N PRO A 246 -15.85 -8.14 4.64
CA PRO A 246 -15.54 -7.33 3.45
C PRO A 246 -16.19 -7.82 2.15
N ARG A 247 -16.73 -9.04 2.09
CA ARG A 247 -17.34 -9.58 0.86
C ARG A 247 -18.65 -8.87 0.46
N ALA A 248 -19.26 -8.10 1.36
CA ALA A 248 -20.50 -7.37 1.09
C ALA A 248 -20.26 -6.00 0.39
N SER A 249 -19.17 -5.30 0.71
CA SER A 249 -18.85 -3.97 0.15
C SER A 249 -18.16 -4.02 -1.22
N ALA A 250 -17.45 -5.12 -1.54
CA ALA A 250 -16.78 -5.30 -2.84
C ALA A 250 -17.74 -5.45 -4.04
N ARG A 251 -19.05 -5.63 -3.81
CA ARG A 251 -20.05 -5.73 -4.89
C ARG A 251 -20.54 -4.38 -5.43
N CYS A 252 -20.28 -3.27 -4.73
CA CYS A 252 -20.76 -1.94 -5.15
C CYS A 252 -20.03 -1.35 -6.38
N VAL A 253 -18.95 -1.97 -6.86
CA VAL A 253 -18.13 -1.43 -7.97
C VAL A 253 -18.49 -2.04 -9.33
N ARG A 254 -19.36 -3.08 -9.37
CA ARG A 254 -19.71 -3.74 -10.65
C ARG A 254 -20.75 -3.00 -11.49
N ASP A 255 -21.49 -2.06 -10.92
CA ASP A 255 -22.49 -1.29 -11.67
C ASP A 255 -21.92 0.08 -12.01
N GLY A 256 -21.53 0.27 -13.28
CA GLY A 256 -20.85 1.45 -13.82
C GLY A 256 -21.66 2.76 -13.83
N GLY A 257 -22.28 3.13 -12.71
CA GLY A 257 -22.86 4.45 -12.48
C GLY A 257 -21.87 5.39 -11.77
N PRO A 258 -22.02 6.72 -11.92
CA PRO A 258 -21.19 7.68 -11.21
C PRO A 258 -21.26 7.44 -9.69
N ALA A 259 -20.11 7.43 -9.04
CA ALA A 259 -19.95 7.14 -7.62
C ALA A 259 -20.95 7.94 -6.78
N ARG A 260 -22.01 7.27 -6.29
CA ARG A 260 -22.92 7.87 -5.32
C ARG A 260 -22.14 8.07 -4.02
N ARG A 261 -22.18 9.29 -3.48
CA ARG A 261 -21.60 9.60 -2.16
C ARG A 261 -22.09 8.56 -1.15
N ALA A 262 -21.15 7.96 -0.42
CA ALA A 262 -21.48 7.09 0.70
C ALA A 262 -22.40 7.85 1.68
N PRO A 263 -23.46 7.22 2.21
CA PRO A 263 -24.30 7.86 3.22
C PRO A 263 -23.46 8.20 4.44
N GLU A 264 -23.67 9.41 4.95
CA GLU A 264 -23.05 9.94 6.14
C GLU A 264 -23.36 8.99 7.31
N LEU A 265 -22.33 8.32 7.85
CA LEU A 265 -22.45 7.54 9.08
C LEU A 265 -22.85 8.52 10.20
N ALA A 266 -24.11 8.43 10.62
CA ALA A 266 -24.68 9.22 11.71
C ALA A 266 -23.73 9.20 12.92
N GLN A 267 -23.24 10.37 13.28
CA GLN A 267 -22.49 10.59 14.51
C GLN A 267 -23.44 10.33 15.68
N HIS A 268 -23.27 9.20 16.37
CA HIS A 268 -23.90 9.02 17.68
C HIS A 268 -23.20 9.94 18.68
N ASP A 269 -23.86 11.07 18.96
CA ASP A 269 -23.54 12.01 20.04
C ASP A 269 -23.61 11.30 21.39
N THR A 270 -22.45 11.03 21.99
CA THR A 270 -22.35 10.57 23.37
C THR A 270 -22.04 11.77 24.25
N ARG A 271 -23.10 12.39 24.76
CA ARG A 271 -23.05 13.45 25.76
C ARG A 271 -22.23 13.01 26.98
N ALA A 272 -21.04 13.58 27.14
CA ALA A 272 -20.29 13.53 28.37
C ALA A 272 -21.03 14.34 29.45
N ARG A 273 -21.48 13.68 30.52
CA ARG A 273 -22.01 14.33 31.73
C ARG A 273 -20.90 15.17 32.36
N GLY A 274 -21.11 16.49 32.39
CA GLY A 274 -20.19 17.45 32.98
C GLY A 274 -20.05 17.27 34.49
N LEU A 275 -18.80 17.27 34.95
CA LEU A 275 -18.41 17.46 36.34
C LEU A 275 -18.78 18.87 36.79
N GLN A 276 -19.46 18.94 37.93
CA GLN A 276 -19.87 20.16 38.62
C GLN A 276 -18.66 21.00 39.06
N ARG A 277 -18.73 22.32 38.82
CA ARG A 277 -18.05 23.36 39.61
C ARG A 277 -19.07 24.46 39.87
N GLY A 278 -19.40 24.72 41.13
CA GLY A 278 -20.07 25.96 41.56
C GLY A 278 -19.04 27.00 42.02
N PRO A 279 -19.48 28.15 42.60
CA PRO A 279 -20.46 29.08 42.05
C PRO A 279 -19.86 30.49 41.90
N ALA A 280 -20.47 31.34 41.06
CA ALA A 280 -20.37 32.79 41.19
C ALA A 280 -21.63 33.45 40.61
N ALA A 281 -22.39 34.13 41.48
CA ALA A 281 -23.40 35.14 41.17
C ALA A 281 -22.70 36.51 40.96
N PRO A 282 -23.34 37.63 40.51
CA PRO A 282 -24.80 37.91 40.54
C PRO A 282 -25.41 38.69 39.33
N GLY A 283 -26.74 38.80 39.32
CA GLY A 283 -27.44 40.03 38.88
C GLY A 283 -28.57 39.91 37.82
N GLY A 284 -29.83 40.16 38.25
CA GLY A 284 -30.88 40.84 37.47
C GLY A 284 -31.92 39.98 36.71
N GLY A 285 -33.16 39.86 37.22
CA GLY A 285 -34.32 39.21 36.54
C GLY A 285 -35.19 40.18 35.70
N PRO A 286 -36.52 39.99 35.53
CA PRO A 286 -37.32 38.76 35.59
C PRO A 286 -38.36 38.59 34.43
N ALA A 287 -39.05 37.42 34.45
CA ALA A 287 -40.42 37.12 33.98
C ALA A 287 -40.75 36.92 32.48
N LEU A 288 -41.28 35.73 32.12
CA LEU A 288 -42.71 35.52 31.81
C LEU A 288 -43.06 34.01 31.70
N LEU A 289 -44.26 33.67 32.15
CA LEU A 289 -44.94 32.36 32.16
C LEU A 289 -45.40 31.90 30.76
N ASP A 290 -45.50 30.59 30.53
CA ASP A 290 -46.81 29.89 30.45
C ASP A 290 -46.70 28.39 30.13
N ALA A 291 -47.69 27.64 30.63
CA ALA A 291 -47.82 26.18 30.59
C ALA A 291 -49.20 25.78 30.06
N VAL A 292 -49.29 24.75 29.20
CA VAL A 292 -50.52 23.97 28.89
C VAL A 292 -50.04 22.57 28.37
N ARG A 293 -50.18 21.44 29.11
CA ARG A 293 -51.31 20.45 29.20
C ARG A 293 -51.79 19.94 27.81
N ALA A 294 -52.23 18.72 27.54
CA ALA A 294 -52.57 17.46 28.23
C ALA A 294 -52.49 16.32 27.17
N GLY A 295 -52.29 15.03 27.52
CA GLY A 295 -53.34 13.98 27.60
C GLY A 295 -53.69 13.39 26.21
N SER A 296 -53.92 12.10 25.94
CA SER A 296 -54.26 10.89 26.70
C SER A 296 -54.33 9.70 25.71
N ARG A 297 -53.75 8.53 26.06
CA ARG A 297 -54.39 7.19 26.26
C ARG A 297 -55.26 6.54 25.17
N GLY A 298 -55.04 5.23 25.00
CA GLY A 298 -55.97 4.17 24.56
C GLY A 298 -55.61 3.58 23.18
N GLY A 299 -55.57 2.28 22.90
CA GLY A 299 -55.95 1.06 23.62
C GLY A 299 -56.50 0.02 22.62
N GLY A 300 -55.94 -1.21 22.61
CA GLY A 300 -56.62 -2.47 22.22
C GLY A 300 -56.75 -2.87 20.74
N HIS A 301 -56.21 -4.03 20.36
CA HIS A 301 -57.02 -5.25 20.08
C HIS A 301 -56.16 -6.50 19.72
N LEU A 302 -56.60 -7.65 20.24
CA LEU A 302 -56.21 -9.03 19.95
C LEU A 302 -56.88 -9.57 18.67
N LEU A 303 -56.29 -10.60 18.02
CA LEU A 303 -56.88 -11.96 17.83
C LEU A 303 -56.07 -12.89 16.89
N GLY A 304 -56.00 -14.19 17.29
CA GLY A 304 -55.86 -15.44 16.49
C GLY A 304 -54.48 -15.77 15.90
N GLY A 305 -53.92 -16.99 15.91
CA GLY A 305 -54.38 -18.34 16.26
C GLY A 305 -54.18 -19.31 15.08
N GLY A 306 -53.28 -20.31 15.17
CA GLY A 306 -53.33 -21.52 14.31
C GLY A 306 -52.03 -22.08 13.69
N SER A 307 -51.50 -23.14 14.32
CA SER A 307 -50.82 -24.35 13.79
C SER A 307 -49.81 -24.33 12.62
N ALA A 308 -48.63 -24.93 12.85
CA ALA A 308 -48.00 -25.90 11.93
C ALA A 308 -47.07 -26.86 12.69
N ARG A 309 -47.22 -28.17 12.42
CA ARG A 309 -46.45 -29.31 12.96
C ARG A 309 -45.12 -29.50 12.21
N GLU A 310 -44.15 -30.01 12.97
CA GLU A 310 -43.10 -31.00 12.65
C GLU A 310 -42.40 -31.00 11.28
N HIS A 311 -41.06 -30.83 11.31
CA HIS A 311 -40.11 -31.78 10.70
C HIS A 311 -38.76 -31.68 11.42
N GLY A 312 -38.38 -32.73 12.14
CA GLY A 312 -37.05 -32.91 12.70
C GLY A 312 -36.07 -33.47 11.66
N ARG A 313 -34.83 -33.00 11.69
CA ARG A 313 -33.63 -33.78 11.31
C ARG A 313 -32.46 -33.35 12.19
N ASP A 314 -31.93 -34.33 12.92
CA ASP A 314 -30.67 -34.35 13.66
C ASP A 314 -29.48 -33.89 12.82
N LEU A 315 -28.59 -33.08 13.41
CA LEU A 315 -27.15 -33.07 13.08
C LEU A 315 -26.31 -32.56 14.26
N ALA A 316 -25.65 -33.47 14.97
CA ALA A 316 -24.36 -33.27 15.65
C ALA A 316 -23.63 -34.64 15.72
N PRO A 317 -22.27 -34.73 15.83
CA PRO A 317 -21.27 -33.66 15.85
C PRO A 317 -20.10 -33.85 14.85
N VAL A 318 -19.62 -32.77 14.25
CA VAL A 318 -18.31 -32.72 13.59
C VAL A 318 -17.25 -32.38 14.64
N SER A 319 -16.82 -33.37 15.42
CA SER A 319 -15.75 -33.20 16.44
C SER A 319 -14.65 -34.26 16.40
N ALA A 320 -14.61 -35.11 15.36
CA ALA A 320 -13.64 -36.20 15.27
C ALA A 320 -12.48 -35.98 14.26
N ALA A 321 -12.54 -34.98 13.37
CA ALA A 321 -11.56 -34.86 12.27
C ALA A 321 -10.31 -34.00 12.57
N LEU A 322 -10.20 -33.35 13.73
CA LEU A 322 -9.09 -32.43 14.05
C LEU A 322 -8.05 -32.99 15.04
N ARG A 323 -8.15 -34.26 15.45
CA ARG A 323 -7.24 -34.86 16.46
C ARG A 323 -6.09 -35.71 15.89
N SER A 324 -5.95 -35.88 14.58
CA SER A 324 -5.00 -36.86 14.01
C SER A 324 -3.75 -36.33 13.32
N ARG A 325 -3.36 -35.05 13.44
CA ARG A 325 -2.13 -34.53 12.79
C ARG A 325 -1.15 -33.77 13.68
N LEU A 326 -1.13 -34.03 14.98
CA LEU A 326 -0.11 -33.50 15.90
C LEU A 326 0.57 -34.62 16.69
N HIS A 327 1.27 -35.53 16.00
CA HIS A 327 2.34 -36.30 16.63
C HIS A 327 3.48 -36.57 15.66
N ARG A 328 4.69 -36.25 16.14
CA ARG A 328 6.05 -36.53 15.62
C ARG A 328 6.62 -35.54 14.60
N CYS A 329 7.34 -34.54 15.11
CA CYS A 329 8.80 -34.44 14.97
C CYS A 329 9.36 -33.29 15.82
N GLY A 330 9.91 -33.60 16.99
CA GLY A 330 11.08 -32.91 17.57
C GLY A 330 12.30 -33.77 17.21
N THR A 331 13.53 -33.28 17.00
CA THR A 331 14.39 -32.26 17.67
C THR A 331 15.66 -32.08 16.79
N PRO A 332 16.75 -31.32 17.14
CA PRO A 332 16.96 -30.14 18.00
C PRO A 332 17.73 -29.00 17.29
N GLY A 333 17.56 -27.74 17.75
CA GLY A 333 18.49 -26.64 17.44
C GLY A 333 17.83 -25.40 16.83
N GLY A 334 17.36 -24.49 17.69
CA GLY A 334 16.81 -23.21 17.25
C GLY A 334 16.20 -22.45 18.42
N ARG A 335 16.83 -21.33 18.80
CA ARG A 335 16.42 -20.49 19.94
C ARG A 335 14.96 -20.03 19.78
N ARG A 336 14.12 -20.32 20.78
CA ARG A 336 12.76 -19.78 20.88
C ARG A 336 12.83 -18.31 21.31
N GLY A 337 12.39 -17.41 20.44
CA GLY A 337 12.10 -16.02 20.83
C GLY A 337 10.96 -15.99 21.84
N ARG A 338 11.27 -15.64 23.10
CA ARG A 338 10.25 -15.27 24.10
C ARG A 338 9.86 -13.82 23.85
N VAL A 339 8.59 -13.57 23.56
CA VAL A 339 8.01 -12.23 23.74
C VAL A 339 7.70 -12.10 25.23
N ARG A 340 8.49 -11.29 25.95
CA ARG A 340 8.13 -10.80 27.29
C ARG A 340 7.45 -9.45 27.10
N CYS A 341 6.20 -9.34 27.54
CA CYS A 341 5.53 -8.05 27.71
C CYS A 341 5.72 -7.57 29.16
N HIS A 342 6.33 -6.40 29.30
CA HIS A 342 6.30 -5.59 30.51
C HIS A 342 6.18 -4.13 30.08
N GLY A 343 5.22 -3.40 30.64
CA GLY A 343 5.13 -1.95 30.55
C GLY A 343 3.91 -1.42 29.83
N ASP A 344 3.10 -0.68 30.57
CA ASP A 344 1.86 -0.02 30.16
C ASP A 344 2.03 1.05 29.06
N ARG A 345 1.03 1.10 28.18
CA ARG A 345 0.70 2.17 27.20
C ARG A 345 1.63 2.33 25.99
N ILE A 346 1.11 1.99 24.82
CA ILE A 346 1.54 2.60 23.55
C ILE A 346 0.44 3.57 23.10
N ARG A 347 0.71 4.88 23.21
CA ARG A 347 -0.14 5.92 22.61
C ARG A 347 0.31 6.18 21.19
N CYS A 348 -0.60 6.13 20.23
CA CYS A 348 -0.39 6.73 18.91
C CYS A 348 -1.62 7.55 18.49
N ARG A 349 -1.36 8.78 18.03
CA ARG A 349 -2.37 9.70 17.46
C ARG A 349 -2.65 9.32 16.02
N ALA A 350 -3.92 9.18 15.65
CA ALA A 350 -4.34 9.17 14.25
C ALA A 350 -4.08 10.55 13.63
N ARG A 351 -3.24 10.63 12.59
CA ARG A 351 -3.20 11.79 11.70
C ARG A 351 -4.07 11.47 10.49
N ARG A 352 -5.19 12.18 10.34
CA ARG A 352 -5.83 12.34 9.03
C ARG A 352 -4.81 12.99 8.09
N LEU A 353 -4.47 12.31 7.01
CA LEU A 353 -3.90 13.01 5.84
C LEU A 353 -5.04 13.86 5.25
N PRO A 354 -4.87 15.19 5.08
CA PRO A 354 -5.90 16.02 4.47
C PRO A 354 -6.10 15.58 3.01
N HIS A 355 -7.36 15.48 2.59
CA HIS A 355 -7.73 15.37 1.19
C HIS A 355 -7.33 16.67 0.47
N ARG A 356 -6.47 16.58 -0.55
CA ARG A 356 -6.44 17.49 -1.70
C ARG A 356 -6.04 16.70 -2.94
#